data_AF-A0AAN9NFL1-F1
#
_entry.id   AF-A0AAN9NFL1-F1
#
_cell.length_a   1.000
_cell.length_b   1.000
_cell.length_c   1.000
_cell.angle_alpha   90.00
_cell.angle_beta   90.00
_cell.angle_gamma   90.00
#
_symmetry.space_group_name_H-M   'P 1'
#
loop_
_entity.id
_entity.type
_entity.pdbx_description
1 polymer ?
#
loop_
_entity_poly.entity_id
_entity_poly.type
_entity_poly.pdbx_seq_one_letter_code
_entity_poly.pdbx_strand_id
1 'polypeptide(L)'
;MTSTNFTGFLLAVVSSAFIGSSFIIKKKGLQLASADGPRASVGGYGYLLQPLWWVGMITMIVGEIANFVAYIYAPAVLVTPLGALSIIVSAVLAHFLLKEKLQKMDVLGCLLCIVGSTVVVLHAPDEKSLTSVQEIWELATQPAFLSYTASAIAVTLFLVLYCAPRYGQTNIFVYIGICSIIGSLTVMSVKAIGIAIKLTIEGSNQAFYFQTWIFVMVLLTCVMVQLNYLNMALDNFNTAVVSPIYYALFTAFTILASAIMFKDYSGQSISSIVSELCGLITILSGTTILHSTKEPDHPILTDLYTPLSPKMSWYIQGNGEPWKQKEEDASPPFNLITVIRQDHFK
;
A
#
# COMPACT_ATOMS: atom_id res chain seq x y z
N MET A 1 19.21 19.93 -23.08
CA MET A 1 17.83 19.42 -23.18
C MET A 1 17.13 20.19 -24.29
N THR A 2 16.49 19.52 -25.25
CA THR A 2 15.57 20.19 -26.19
C THR A 2 14.44 20.86 -25.39
N SER A 3 13.85 21.95 -25.91
CA SER A 3 12.73 22.65 -25.25
C SER A 3 11.58 21.70 -24.86
N THR A 4 11.37 20.66 -25.66
CA THR A 4 10.41 19.57 -25.45
C THR A 4 10.75 18.72 -24.22
N ASN A 5 12.01 18.30 -24.08
CA ASN A 5 12.44 17.50 -22.94
C ASN A 5 12.36 18.28 -21.62
N PHE A 6 12.62 19.59 -21.65
CA PHE A 6 12.45 20.44 -20.47
C PHE A 6 10.97 20.55 -20.05
N THR A 7 10.07 20.61 -21.02
CA THR A 7 8.62 20.61 -20.77
C THR A 7 8.17 19.30 -20.13
N GLY A 8 8.63 18.16 -20.67
CA GLY A 8 8.35 16.84 -20.08
C GLY A 8 8.94 16.67 -18.68
N PHE A 9 10.15 17.17 -18.44
CA PHE A 9 10.76 17.22 -17.11
C PHE A 9 9.90 18.01 -16.11
N LEU A 10 9.49 19.22 -16.46
CA LEU A 10 8.68 20.07 -15.58
C LEU A 10 7.33 19.42 -15.27
N LEU A 11 6.67 18.85 -16.28
CA LEU A 11 5.42 18.10 -16.13
C LEU A 11 5.58 16.89 -15.19
N ALA A 12 6.68 16.15 -15.31
CA ALA A 12 6.97 15.03 -14.42
C ALA A 12 7.16 15.47 -12.96
N VAL A 13 7.85 16.59 -12.72
CA VAL A 13 8.01 17.15 -11.36
C VAL A 13 6.66 17.59 -10.79
N VAL A 14 5.84 18.29 -11.58
CA VAL A 14 4.50 18.73 -11.19
C VAL A 14 3.59 17.54 -10.91
N SER A 15 3.62 16.53 -11.76
CA SER A 15 2.93 15.25 -11.57
C SER A 15 3.29 14.62 -10.22
N SER A 16 4.58 14.46 -9.94
CA SER A 16 5.06 13.90 -8.68
C SER A 16 4.64 14.70 -7.46
N ALA A 17 4.57 16.03 -7.57
CA ALA A 17 4.06 16.89 -6.51
C ALA A 17 2.57 16.64 -6.24
N PHE A 18 1.75 16.52 -7.29
CA PHE A 18 0.32 16.20 -7.16
C PHE A 18 0.09 14.80 -6.61
N ILE A 19 0.76 13.78 -7.17
CA ILE A 19 0.66 12.40 -6.71
C ILE A 19 1.07 12.31 -5.24
N GLY A 20 2.22 12.89 -4.86
CA GLY A 20 2.69 12.88 -3.47
C GLY A 20 1.73 13.58 -2.50
N SER A 21 1.23 14.76 -2.88
CA SER A 21 0.24 15.50 -2.09
C SER A 21 -1.07 14.73 -1.94
N SER A 22 -1.49 13.99 -2.97
CA SER A 22 -2.73 13.22 -2.98
C SER A 22 -2.78 12.17 -1.86
N PHE A 23 -1.67 11.48 -1.59
CA PHE A 23 -1.59 10.49 -0.50
C PHE A 23 -1.87 11.12 0.86
N ILE A 24 -1.29 12.29 1.09
CA ILE A 24 -1.40 13.02 2.36
C ILE A 24 -2.80 13.58 2.55
N ILE A 25 -3.38 14.16 1.50
CA ILE A 25 -4.74 14.69 1.52
C ILE A 25 -5.75 13.56 1.74
N LYS A 26 -5.62 12.42 1.02
CA LYS A 26 -6.48 11.24 1.20
C LYS A 26 -6.42 10.73 2.63
N LYS A 27 -5.22 10.59 3.21
CA LYS A 27 -5.08 10.15 4.60
C LYS A 27 -5.73 11.11 5.59
N LYS A 28 -5.54 12.41 5.41
CA LYS A 28 -6.21 13.40 6.26
C LYS A 28 -7.74 13.31 6.14
N GLY A 29 -8.25 13.08 4.93
CA GLY A 29 -9.67 12.80 4.68
C GLY A 29 -10.17 11.53 5.39
N LEU A 30 -9.38 10.45 5.37
CA LEU A 30 -9.67 9.20 6.07
C LEU A 30 -9.67 9.38 7.61
N GLN A 31 -8.74 10.16 8.15
CA GLN A 31 -8.68 10.50 9.58
C GLN A 31 -9.89 11.32 10.04
N LEU A 32 -10.36 12.26 9.21
CA LEU A 32 -11.59 12.99 9.49
C LEU A 32 -12.82 12.07 9.40
N ALA A 33 -12.88 11.19 8.41
CA ALA A 33 -13.98 10.23 8.25
C ALA A 33 -14.10 9.26 9.44
N SER A 34 -12.96 8.86 10.00
CA SER A 34 -12.90 7.91 11.12
C SER A 34 -13.28 8.51 12.46
N ALA A 35 -13.30 9.85 12.59
CA ALA A 35 -13.81 10.52 13.79
C ALA A 35 -15.34 10.36 13.94
N ASP A 36 -16.06 10.33 12.81
CA ASP A 36 -17.52 10.34 12.76
C ASP A 36 -18.14 8.97 12.39
N GLY A 37 -17.31 7.94 12.13
CA GLY A 37 -17.80 6.66 11.63
C GLY A 37 -16.77 5.53 11.61
N PRO A 38 -17.17 4.33 11.15
CA PRO A 38 -16.28 3.18 11.09
C PRO A 38 -15.08 3.46 10.17
N ARG A 39 -13.89 3.11 10.67
CA ARG A 39 -12.61 3.31 10.00
C ARG A 39 -12.54 2.53 8.68
N ALA A 40 -11.82 3.08 7.69
CA ALA A 40 -11.58 2.37 6.44
C ALA A 40 -10.84 1.05 6.70
N SER A 41 -9.92 1.05 7.67
CA SER A 41 -9.13 -0.11 8.05
C SER A 41 -9.99 -1.30 8.53
N VAL A 42 -11.19 -1.06 9.08
CA VAL A 42 -12.12 -2.13 9.50
C VAL A 42 -13.24 -2.39 8.49
N GLY A 43 -13.12 -1.86 7.27
CA GLY A 43 -14.09 -2.04 6.18
C GLY A 43 -15.20 -0.98 6.13
N GLY A 44 -15.05 0.14 6.84
CA GLY A 44 -15.97 1.27 6.75
C GLY A 44 -15.79 2.12 5.49
N TYR A 45 -16.87 2.59 4.89
CA TYR A 45 -16.86 3.42 3.67
C TYR A 45 -17.23 4.89 3.91
N GLY A 46 -17.24 5.36 5.16
CA GLY A 46 -17.64 6.73 5.52
C GLY A 46 -16.79 7.84 4.87
N TYR A 47 -15.56 7.52 4.47
CA TYR A 47 -14.68 8.45 3.77
C TYR A 47 -15.18 8.89 2.40
N LEU A 48 -16.10 8.14 1.78
CA LEU A 48 -16.72 8.54 0.50
C LEU A 48 -17.58 9.80 0.63
N LEU A 49 -18.04 10.12 1.84
CA LEU A 49 -18.79 11.34 2.13
C LEU A 49 -17.89 12.53 2.48
N GLN A 50 -16.60 12.29 2.78
CA GLN A 50 -15.67 13.34 3.16
C GLN A 50 -15.13 14.08 1.93
N PRO A 51 -15.40 15.40 1.77
CA PRO A 51 -14.95 16.16 0.61
C PRO A 51 -13.43 16.18 0.48
N LEU A 52 -12.70 16.19 1.60
CA LEU A 52 -11.24 16.21 1.60
C LEU A 52 -10.64 14.95 0.96
N TRP A 53 -11.29 13.80 1.13
CA TRP A 53 -10.84 12.56 0.48
C TRP A 53 -10.98 12.66 -1.05
N TRP A 54 -12.09 13.24 -1.54
CA TRP A 54 -12.30 13.50 -2.97
C TRP A 54 -11.31 14.51 -3.55
N VAL A 55 -10.95 15.56 -2.80
CA VAL A 55 -9.87 16.47 -3.21
C VAL A 55 -8.57 15.70 -3.41
N GLY A 56 -8.25 14.78 -2.50
CA GLY A 56 -7.11 13.88 -2.65
C GLY A 56 -7.20 13.01 -3.91
N MET A 57 -8.37 12.43 -4.18
CA MET A 57 -8.61 11.62 -5.39
C MET A 57 -8.47 12.42 -6.69
N ILE A 58 -9.05 13.61 -6.76
CA ILE A 58 -8.96 14.49 -7.94
C ILE A 58 -7.50 14.90 -8.15
N THR A 59 -6.79 15.24 -7.07
CA THR A 59 -5.36 15.60 -7.13
C THR A 59 -4.53 14.45 -7.69
N MET A 60 -4.83 13.20 -7.29
CA MET A 60 -4.18 12.00 -7.83
C MET A 60 -4.43 11.86 -9.34
N ILE A 61 -5.69 12.00 -9.78
CA ILE A 61 -6.06 11.88 -11.20
C ILE A 61 -5.35 12.95 -12.04
N VAL A 62 -5.32 14.20 -11.57
CA VAL A 62 -4.61 15.30 -12.24
C VAL A 62 -3.11 15.00 -12.34
N GLY A 63 -2.51 14.47 -11.27
CA GLY A 63 -1.11 14.04 -11.25
C GLY A 63 -0.83 12.95 -12.29
N GLU A 64 -1.65 11.90 -12.34
CA GLU A 64 -1.49 10.80 -13.31
C GLU A 64 -1.65 11.27 -14.77
N ILE A 65 -2.59 12.18 -15.04
CA ILE A 65 -2.74 12.79 -16.37
C ILE A 65 -1.49 13.60 -16.73
N ALA A 66 -0.98 14.42 -15.81
CA ALA A 66 0.26 15.16 -16.03
C ALA A 66 1.47 14.23 -16.25
N ASN A 67 1.52 13.10 -15.54
CA ASN A 67 2.52 12.05 -15.73
C ASN A 67 2.47 11.48 -17.14
N PHE A 68 1.27 11.11 -17.60
CA PHE A 68 1.04 10.59 -18.93
C PHE A 68 1.48 11.59 -20.02
N VAL A 69 1.13 12.87 -19.86
CA VAL A 69 1.56 13.93 -20.77
C VAL A 69 3.08 14.12 -20.73
N ALA A 70 3.73 13.96 -19.58
CA ALA A 70 5.19 14.03 -19.48
C ALA A 70 5.89 12.98 -20.34
N TYR A 71 5.35 11.74 -20.42
CA TYR A 71 5.86 10.68 -21.30
C TYR A 71 5.72 10.98 -22.79
N ILE A 72 4.82 11.90 -23.19
CA ILE A 72 4.72 12.35 -24.59
C ILE A 72 5.89 13.27 -24.96
N TYR A 73 6.37 14.07 -23.99
CA TYR A 73 7.37 15.11 -24.23
C TYR A 73 8.79 14.73 -23.81
N ALA A 74 8.95 13.74 -22.95
CA ALA A 74 10.24 13.29 -22.44
C ALA A 74 10.34 11.76 -22.43
N PRO A 75 11.54 11.21 -22.63
CA PRO A 75 11.76 9.77 -22.60
C PRO A 75 11.48 9.20 -21.21
N ALA A 76 11.02 7.95 -21.16
CA ALA A 76 10.65 7.27 -19.92
C ALA A 76 11.79 7.23 -18.89
N VAL A 77 13.04 7.09 -19.34
CA VAL A 77 14.24 7.10 -18.49
C VAL A 77 14.38 8.40 -17.67
N LEU A 78 13.85 9.53 -18.18
CA LEU A 78 13.86 10.80 -17.45
C LEU A 78 12.64 10.94 -16.53
N VAL A 79 11.46 10.52 -16.99
CA VAL A 79 10.18 10.74 -16.29
C VAL A 79 10.01 9.80 -15.10
N THR A 80 10.36 8.51 -15.24
CA THR A 80 10.07 7.50 -14.23
C THR A 80 10.84 7.69 -12.90
N PRO A 81 12.13 8.08 -12.88
CA PRO A 81 12.83 8.38 -11.62
C PRO A 81 12.26 9.61 -10.91
N LEU A 82 11.72 10.58 -11.68
CA LEU A 82 11.04 11.74 -11.11
C LEU A 82 9.76 11.33 -10.41
N GLY A 83 9.13 10.21 -10.80
CA GLY A 83 8.02 9.60 -10.07
C GLY A 83 8.36 9.30 -8.61
N ALA A 84 9.60 8.91 -8.29
CA ALA A 84 10.06 8.70 -6.92
C ALA A 84 10.12 9.99 -6.09
N LEU A 85 10.15 11.18 -6.72
CA LEU A 85 10.01 12.46 -6.00
C LEU A 85 8.66 12.57 -5.27
N SER A 86 7.62 11.87 -5.72
CA SER A 86 6.33 11.82 -5.03
C SER A 86 6.45 11.24 -3.61
N ILE A 87 7.42 10.36 -3.37
CA ILE A 87 7.74 9.80 -2.04
C ILE A 87 8.27 10.91 -1.13
N ILE A 88 9.20 11.75 -1.63
CA ILE A 88 9.74 12.88 -0.86
C ILE A 88 8.64 13.89 -0.55
N VAL A 89 7.87 14.27 -1.58
CA VAL A 89 6.77 15.22 -1.40
C VAL A 89 5.78 14.70 -0.36
N SER A 90 5.41 13.42 -0.44
CA SER A 90 4.56 12.77 0.55
C SER A 90 5.16 12.84 1.96
N ALA A 91 6.43 12.46 2.12
CA ALA A 91 7.11 12.46 3.41
C ALA A 91 7.18 13.86 4.03
N VAL A 92 7.55 14.88 3.23
CA VAL A 92 7.63 16.27 3.68
C VAL A 92 6.24 16.80 4.06
N LEU A 93 5.21 16.56 3.25
CA LEU A 93 3.85 16.99 3.57
C LEU A 93 3.27 16.23 4.76
N ALA A 94 3.62 14.96 4.96
CA ALA A 94 3.24 14.19 6.13
C ALA A 94 3.74 14.86 7.42
N HIS A 95 4.98 15.36 7.39
CA HIS A 95 5.55 16.10 8.51
C HIS A 95 4.77 17.36 8.85
N PHE A 96 4.43 18.17 7.84
CA PHE A 96 3.75 19.44 8.07
C PHE A 96 2.24 19.30 8.33
N LEU A 97 1.54 18.45 7.56
CA LEU A 97 0.08 18.36 7.57
C LEU A 97 -0.46 17.33 8.55
N LEU A 98 0.26 16.24 8.80
CA LEU A 98 -0.13 15.17 9.72
C LEU A 98 0.67 15.21 11.02
N LYS A 99 1.66 16.11 11.13
CA LYS A 99 2.56 16.24 12.28
C LYS A 99 3.32 14.94 12.58
N GLU A 100 3.52 14.09 11.57
CA GLU A 100 4.34 12.88 11.68
C GLU A 100 5.82 13.30 11.80
N LYS A 101 6.55 12.80 12.81
CA LYS A 101 7.96 13.20 12.98
C LYS A 101 8.83 12.49 11.93
N LEU A 102 9.55 13.26 11.11
CA LEU A 102 10.58 12.72 10.23
C LEU A 102 11.90 12.60 11.00
N GLN A 103 12.35 11.38 11.21
CA GLN A 103 13.67 11.11 11.75
C GLN A 103 14.73 11.19 10.63
N LYS A 104 15.99 11.42 11.00
CA LYS A 104 17.11 11.46 10.02
C LYS A 104 17.24 10.17 9.21
N MET A 105 16.87 9.04 9.82
CA MET A 105 16.87 7.73 9.19
C MET A 105 15.73 7.56 8.16
N ASP A 106 14.61 8.28 8.31
CA ASP A 106 13.53 8.30 7.31
C ASP A 106 14.00 9.00 6.02
N VAL A 107 14.82 10.05 6.16
CA VAL A 107 15.45 10.72 5.01
C VAL A 107 16.42 9.76 4.30
N LEU A 108 17.23 9.02 5.05
CA LEU A 108 18.15 8.03 4.48
C LEU A 108 17.40 6.95 3.70
N GLY A 109 16.31 6.40 4.26
CA GLY A 109 15.56 5.39 3.54
C GLY A 109 14.77 5.94 2.35
N CYS A 110 14.28 7.19 2.40
CA CYS A 110 13.73 7.87 1.21
C CYS A 110 14.79 8.00 0.09
N LEU A 111 16.03 8.38 0.45
CA LEU A 111 17.14 8.45 -0.50
C LEU A 111 17.45 7.08 -1.13
N LEU A 112 17.50 6.03 -0.32
CA LEU A 112 17.69 4.66 -0.81
C LEU A 112 16.57 4.22 -1.75
N CYS A 113 15.30 4.57 -1.47
CA CYS A 113 14.18 4.29 -2.37
C CYS A 113 14.32 5.01 -3.72
N ILE A 114 14.78 6.26 -3.75
CA ILE A 114 15.02 7.01 -4.99
C ILE A 114 16.17 6.41 -5.79
N VAL A 115 17.28 6.08 -5.12
CA VAL A 115 18.45 5.45 -5.76
C VAL A 115 18.05 4.11 -6.35
N GLY A 116 17.40 3.25 -5.56
CA GLY A 116 16.92 1.95 -6.02
C GLY A 116 15.93 2.05 -7.17
N SER A 117 14.96 2.97 -7.09
CA SER A 117 14.02 3.29 -8.17
C SER A 117 14.75 3.67 -9.47
N THR A 118 15.72 4.57 -9.37
CA THR A 118 16.49 5.05 -10.52
C THR A 118 17.28 3.90 -11.16
N VAL A 119 17.91 3.05 -10.36
CA VAL A 119 18.65 1.87 -10.85
C VAL A 119 17.73 0.88 -11.56
N VAL A 120 16.57 0.58 -10.97
CA VAL A 120 15.55 -0.29 -11.57
C VAL A 120 15.11 0.24 -12.93
N VAL A 121 14.75 1.52 -13.00
CA VAL A 121 14.28 2.15 -14.24
C VAL A 121 15.35 2.19 -15.31
N LEU A 122 16.60 2.51 -14.95
CA LEU A 122 17.69 2.63 -15.91
C LEU A 122 18.05 1.29 -16.59
N HIS A 123 17.76 0.17 -15.93
CA HIS A 123 18.06 -1.17 -16.43
C HIS A 123 16.80 -1.97 -16.79
N ALA A 124 15.63 -1.33 -16.72
CA ALA A 124 14.38 -1.91 -17.18
C ALA A 124 14.47 -2.20 -18.69
N PRO A 125 13.83 -3.27 -19.18
CA PRO A 125 13.87 -3.62 -20.60
C PRO A 125 13.21 -2.52 -21.44
N ASP A 126 13.73 -2.33 -22.66
CA ASP A 126 13.09 -1.46 -23.64
C ASP A 126 11.68 -1.97 -23.96
N GLU A 127 10.68 -1.11 -23.83
CA GLU A 127 9.30 -1.46 -24.16
C GLU A 127 9.16 -1.64 -25.68
N LYS A 128 8.71 -2.83 -26.12
CA LYS A 128 8.34 -3.05 -27.52
C LYS A 128 7.21 -2.10 -27.92
N SER A 129 7.36 -1.44 -29.07
CA SER A 129 6.30 -0.64 -29.67
C SER A 129 5.23 -1.56 -30.25
N LEU A 130 4.22 -1.88 -29.44
CA LEU A 130 3.08 -2.67 -29.89
C LEU A 130 2.19 -1.81 -30.77
N THR A 131 1.74 -2.39 -31.88
CA THR A 131 1.01 -1.65 -32.92
C THR A 131 -0.49 -1.94 -32.93
N SER A 132 -0.95 -2.85 -32.06
CA SER A 132 -2.32 -3.34 -32.09
C SER A 132 -2.81 -3.90 -30.74
N VAL A 133 -4.10 -3.74 -30.44
CA VAL A 133 -4.75 -4.30 -29.24
C VAL A 133 -4.80 -5.83 -29.30
N GLN A 134 -4.90 -6.39 -30.51
CA GLN A 134 -4.92 -7.84 -30.73
C GLN A 134 -3.58 -8.46 -30.37
N GLU A 135 -2.48 -7.78 -30.65
CA GLU A 135 -1.13 -8.24 -30.29
C GLU A 135 -0.99 -8.32 -28.77
N ILE A 136 -1.51 -7.33 -28.04
CA ILE A 136 -1.55 -7.34 -26.57
C ILE A 136 -2.44 -8.45 -26.05
N TRP A 137 -3.59 -8.68 -26.69
CA TRP A 137 -4.49 -9.77 -26.34
C TRP A 137 -3.84 -11.14 -26.52
N GLU A 138 -3.10 -11.34 -27.60
CA GLU A 138 -2.33 -12.56 -27.84
C GLU A 138 -1.26 -12.74 -26.76
N LEU A 139 -0.52 -11.69 -26.41
CA LEU A 139 0.46 -11.72 -25.32
C LEU A 139 -0.19 -12.01 -23.96
N ALA A 140 -1.36 -11.42 -23.69
CA ALA A 140 -2.11 -11.64 -22.44
C ALA A 140 -2.73 -13.05 -22.36
N THR A 141 -3.05 -13.67 -23.49
CA THR A 141 -3.64 -15.02 -23.56
C THR A 141 -2.57 -16.12 -23.57
N GLN A 142 -1.29 -15.77 -23.64
CA GLN A 142 -0.22 -16.76 -23.56
C GLN A 142 -0.20 -17.47 -22.21
N PRO A 143 0.16 -18.76 -22.17
CA PRO A 143 0.09 -19.58 -20.96
C PRO A 143 0.94 -19.01 -19.81
N ALA A 144 2.08 -18.40 -20.12
CA ALA A 144 2.93 -17.75 -19.12
C ALA A 144 2.20 -16.61 -18.41
N PHE A 145 1.66 -15.64 -19.13
CA PHE A 145 0.94 -14.51 -18.53
C PHE A 145 -0.39 -14.93 -17.88
N LEU A 146 -1.07 -15.93 -18.46
CA LEU A 146 -2.28 -16.48 -17.86
C LEU A 146 -1.98 -17.17 -16.52
N SER A 147 -0.87 -17.92 -16.41
CA SER A 147 -0.42 -18.51 -15.15
C SER A 147 -0.02 -17.44 -14.12
N TYR A 148 0.62 -16.35 -14.55
CA TYR A 148 0.91 -15.22 -13.68
C TYR A 148 -0.39 -14.59 -13.17
N THR A 149 -1.35 -14.32 -14.04
CA THR A 149 -2.65 -13.74 -13.68
C THR A 149 -3.42 -14.65 -12.73
N ALA A 150 -3.47 -15.96 -12.99
CA ALA A 150 -4.11 -16.93 -12.12
C ALA A 150 -3.43 -16.99 -10.74
N SER A 151 -2.10 -16.99 -10.68
CA SER A 151 -1.36 -16.97 -9.41
C SER A 151 -1.55 -15.65 -8.66
N ALA A 152 -1.54 -14.50 -9.35
CA ALA A 152 -1.80 -13.18 -8.78
C ALA A 152 -3.20 -13.10 -8.16
N ILE A 153 -4.23 -13.62 -8.86
CA ILE A 153 -5.60 -13.70 -8.34
C ILE A 153 -5.65 -14.65 -7.13
N ALA A 154 -5.06 -15.85 -7.22
CA ALA A 154 -5.07 -16.82 -6.12
C ALA A 154 -4.38 -16.27 -4.86
N VAL A 155 -3.20 -15.66 -5.00
CA VAL A 155 -2.47 -15.02 -3.90
C VAL A 155 -3.26 -13.84 -3.34
N THR A 156 -3.86 -13.02 -4.21
CA THR A 156 -4.72 -11.92 -3.75
C THR A 156 -5.91 -12.44 -2.97
N LEU A 157 -6.63 -13.45 -3.46
CA LEU A 157 -7.75 -14.05 -2.75
C LEU A 157 -7.33 -14.64 -1.40
N PHE A 158 -6.19 -15.32 -1.34
CA PHE A 158 -5.64 -15.80 -0.07
C PHE A 158 -5.34 -14.64 0.90
N LEU A 159 -4.68 -13.59 0.41
CA LEU A 159 -4.38 -12.41 1.22
C LEU A 159 -5.66 -11.70 1.69
N VAL A 160 -6.69 -11.60 0.84
CA VAL A 160 -7.96 -10.93 1.13
C VAL A 160 -8.82 -11.74 2.11
N LEU A 161 -8.96 -13.05 1.89
CA LEU A 161 -9.87 -13.89 2.66
C LEU A 161 -9.26 -14.36 3.98
N TYR A 162 -7.94 -14.60 4.02
CA TYR A 162 -7.27 -15.16 5.19
C TYR A 162 -6.38 -14.15 5.91
N CYS A 163 -5.48 -13.47 5.20
CA CYS A 163 -4.48 -12.61 5.85
C CYS A 163 -5.03 -11.23 6.25
N ALA A 164 -5.88 -10.62 5.44
CA ALA A 164 -6.39 -9.27 5.69
C ALA A 164 -7.24 -9.19 6.97
N PRO A 165 -8.14 -10.16 7.28
CA PRO A 165 -8.89 -10.16 8.53
C PRO A 165 -8.02 -10.45 9.76
N ARG A 166 -6.99 -11.31 9.64
CA ARG A 166 -6.16 -11.73 10.78
C ARG A 166 -4.96 -10.81 11.06
N TYR A 167 -4.32 -10.32 10.00
CA TYR A 167 -3.01 -9.68 10.06
C TYR A 167 -2.97 -8.33 9.35
N GLY A 168 -4.04 -7.91 8.66
CA GLY A 168 -4.05 -6.66 7.90
C GLY A 168 -3.79 -5.41 8.76
N GLN A 169 -4.32 -5.38 9.99
CA GLN A 169 -4.10 -4.25 10.91
C GLN A 169 -2.71 -4.25 11.56
N THR A 170 -2.01 -5.38 11.61
CA THR A 170 -0.71 -5.49 12.29
C THR A 170 0.45 -5.49 11.32
N ASN A 171 0.24 -5.98 10.10
CA ASN A 171 1.27 -6.18 9.10
C ASN A 171 0.93 -5.41 7.81
N ILE A 172 1.67 -4.31 7.60
CA ILE A 172 1.54 -3.44 6.42
C ILE A 172 1.68 -4.17 5.10
N PHE A 173 2.50 -5.22 5.04
CA PHE A 173 2.76 -5.98 3.81
C PHE A 173 1.51 -6.69 3.29
N VAL A 174 0.49 -6.94 4.12
CA VAL A 174 -0.75 -7.59 3.68
C VAL A 174 -1.55 -6.65 2.77
N TYR A 175 -1.89 -5.44 3.24
CA TYR A 175 -2.67 -4.48 2.45
C TYR A 175 -1.87 -3.95 1.26
N ILE A 176 -0.58 -3.65 1.47
CA ILE A 176 0.27 -3.17 0.39
C ILE A 176 0.52 -4.28 -0.64
N GLY A 177 0.77 -5.52 -0.22
CA GLY A 177 0.94 -6.64 -1.13
C GLY A 177 -0.29 -6.86 -2.03
N ILE A 178 -1.51 -6.83 -1.46
CA ILE A 178 -2.76 -6.93 -2.24
C ILE A 178 -2.83 -5.83 -3.29
N CYS A 179 -2.66 -4.56 -2.88
CA CYS A 179 -2.81 -3.44 -3.81
C CYS A 179 -1.69 -3.39 -4.86
N SER A 180 -0.48 -3.89 -4.55
CA SER A 180 0.64 -3.97 -5.50
C SER A 180 0.48 -5.10 -6.52
N ILE A 181 0.02 -6.29 -6.10
CA ILE A 181 -0.24 -7.41 -7.02
C ILE A 181 -1.39 -7.09 -7.97
N ILE A 182 -2.49 -6.54 -7.45
CA ILE A 182 -3.61 -6.09 -8.29
C ILE A 182 -3.19 -4.88 -9.14
N GLY A 183 -2.36 -4.01 -8.59
CA GLY A 183 -1.82 -2.85 -9.28
C GLY A 183 -0.97 -3.20 -10.50
N SER A 184 -0.21 -4.30 -10.50
CA SER A 184 0.50 -4.72 -11.70
C SER A 184 -0.47 -5.07 -12.83
N LEU A 185 -1.57 -5.78 -12.54
CA LEU A 185 -2.63 -6.08 -13.51
C LEU A 185 -3.35 -4.82 -14.01
N THR A 186 -3.53 -3.82 -13.14
CA THR A 186 -4.00 -2.47 -13.51
C THR A 186 -3.10 -1.88 -14.59
N VAL A 187 -1.77 -1.86 -14.38
CA VAL A 187 -0.81 -1.28 -15.34
C VAL A 187 -0.87 -1.99 -16.70
N MET A 188 -0.93 -3.32 -16.71
CA MET A 188 -1.02 -4.09 -17.96
C MET A 188 -2.32 -3.76 -18.72
N SER A 189 -3.42 -3.58 -18.01
CA SER A 189 -4.72 -3.21 -18.60
C SER A 189 -4.72 -1.76 -19.11
N VAL A 190 -4.12 -0.82 -18.36
CA VAL A 190 -3.95 0.57 -18.81
C VAL A 190 -3.11 0.63 -20.07
N LYS A 191 -2.03 -0.14 -20.18
CA LYS A 191 -1.21 -0.22 -21.40
C LYS A 191 -2.04 -0.65 -22.61
N ALA A 192 -2.85 -1.70 -22.45
CA ALA A 192 -3.76 -2.18 -23.50
C ALA A 192 -4.76 -1.10 -23.96
N ILE A 193 -5.37 -0.41 -23.00
CA ILE A 193 -6.36 0.64 -23.27
C ILE A 193 -5.69 1.89 -23.86
N GLY A 194 -4.50 2.27 -23.39
CA GLY A 194 -3.75 3.41 -23.91
C GLY A 194 -3.41 3.23 -25.40
N ILE A 195 -3.01 2.02 -25.79
CA ILE A 195 -2.78 1.67 -27.20
C ILE A 195 -4.10 1.68 -27.98
N ALA A 196 -5.18 1.15 -27.41
CA ALA A 196 -6.51 1.20 -28.04
C ALA A 196 -6.98 2.64 -28.32
N ILE A 197 -6.79 3.55 -27.36
CA ILE A 197 -7.13 4.97 -27.51
C ILE A 197 -6.26 5.61 -28.58
N LYS A 198 -4.94 5.39 -28.55
CA LYS A 198 -4.00 5.92 -29.55
C LYS A 198 -4.42 5.53 -30.97
N LEU A 199 -4.67 4.24 -31.19
CA LEU A 199 -5.09 3.71 -32.49
C LEU A 199 -6.46 4.21 -32.95
N THR A 200 -7.36 4.46 -32.00
CA THR A 200 -8.68 5.05 -32.26
C THR A 200 -8.57 6.49 -32.71
N ILE A 201 -7.67 7.28 -32.10
CA ILE A 201 -7.38 8.66 -32.51
C ILE A 201 -6.71 8.68 -33.90
N GLU A 202 -5.86 7.70 -34.21
CA GLU A 202 -5.21 7.53 -35.53
C GLU A 202 -6.18 7.06 -36.64
N GLY A 203 -7.47 6.86 -36.32
CA GLY A 203 -8.53 6.59 -37.29
C GLY A 203 -8.98 5.13 -37.37
N SER A 204 -8.35 4.21 -36.62
CA SER A 204 -8.76 2.80 -36.51
C SER A 204 -9.54 2.57 -35.22
N ASN A 205 -10.87 2.64 -35.26
CA ASN A 205 -11.67 2.56 -34.04
C ASN A 205 -11.54 1.19 -33.36
N GLN A 206 -10.80 1.12 -32.25
CA GLN A 206 -10.55 -0.11 -31.50
C GLN A 206 -11.70 -0.48 -30.56
N ALA A 207 -12.73 0.38 -30.43
CA ALA A 207 -13.90 0.13 -29.59
C ALA A 207 -14.80 -1.00 -30.11
N PHE A 208 -14.66 -1.37 -31.38
CA PHE A 208 -15.37 -2.51 -31.98
C PHE A 208 -14.86 -3.87 -31.49
N TYR A 209 -13.66 -3.92 -30.94
CA TYR A 209 -13.07 -5.15 -30.45
C TYR A 209 -13.52 -5.46 -29.02
N PHE A 210 -14.05 -6.66 -28.80
CA PHE A 210 -14.49 -7.11 -27.48
C PHE A 210 -13.33 -7.14 -26.47
N GLN A 211 -12.10 -7.35 -26.95
CA GLN A 211 -10.87 -7.37 -26.17
C GLN A 211 -10.66 -6.07 -25.38
N THR A 212 -10.91 -4.93 -26.02
CA THR A 212 -10.79 -3.60 -25.39
C THR A 212 -11.71 -3.50 -24.17
N TRP A 213 -12.95 -3.99 -24.27
CA TRP A 213 -13.91 -3.98 -23.17
C TRP A 213 -13.54 -4.92 -22.03
N ILE A 214 -12.90 -6.06 -22.33
CA ILE A 214 -12.37 -6.94 -21.28
C ILE A 214 -11.26 -6.23 -20.50
N PHE A 215 -10.31 -5.59 -21.17
CA PHE A 215 -9.27 -4.83 -20.49
C PHE A 215 -9.85 -3.68 -19.66
N VAL A 216 -10.91 -3.01 -20.14
CA VAL A 216 -11.63 -1.97 -19.36
C VAL A 216 -12.28 -2.57 -18.12
N MET A 217 -12.96 -3.71 -18.23
CA MET A 217 -13.59 -4.37 -17.09
C MET A 217 -12.57 -4.82 -16.03
N VAL A 218 -11.45 -5.40 -16.48
CA VAL A 218 -10.33 -5.77 -15.60
C VAL A 218 -9.75 -4.53 -14.93
N LEU A 219 -9.49 -3.47 -15.71
CA LEU A 219 -8.98 -2.20 -15.19
C LEU A 219 -9.86 -1.64 -14.07
N LEU A 220 -11.17 -1.51 -14.31
CA LEU A 220 -12.10 -0.94 -13.35
C LEU A 220 -12.16 -1.80 -12.07
N THR A 221 -12.20 -3.12 -12.21
CA THR A 221 -12.24 -4.03 -11.06
C THR A 221 -10.95 -3.95 -10.24
N CYS A 222 -9.78 -3.97 -10.91
CA CYS A 222 -8.48 -3.88 -10.26
C CYS A 222 -8.28 -2.54 -9.55
N VAL A 223 -8.65 -1.41 -10.18
CA VAL A 223 -8.55 -0.08 -9.57
C VAL A 223 -9.40 0.02 -8.30
N MET A 224 -10.63 -0.52 -8.30
CA MET A 224 -11.48 -0.50 -7.11
C MET A 224 -10.87 -1.29 -5.95
N VAL A 225 -10.37 -2.50 -6.22
CA VAL A 225 -9.69 -3.31 -5.21
C VAL A 225 -8.41 -2.63 -4.70
N GLN A 226 -7.58 -2.13 -5.62
CA GLN A 226 -6.32 -1.45 -5.32
C GLN A 226 -6.55 -0.22 -4.43
N LEU A 227 -7.53 0.62 -4.77
CA LEU A 227 -7.86 1.81 -4.00
C LEU A 227 -8.42 1.48 -2.62
N ASN A 228 -9.26 0.44 -2.51
CA ASN A 228 -9.80 0.01 -1.22
C ASN A 228 -8.66 -0.39 -0.25
N TYR A 229 -7.77 -1.28 -0.68
CA TYR A 229 -6.67 -1.74 0.18
C TYR A 229 -5.60 -0.67 0.44
N LEU A 230 -5.37 0.23 -0.52
CA LEU A 230 -4.52 1.39 -0.30
C LEU A 230 -5.11 2.32 0.77
N ASN A 231 -6.42 2.58 0.74
CA ASN A 231 -7.09 3.37 1.77
C ASN A 231 -7.02 2.69 3.14
N MET A 232 -7.19 1.36 3.21
CA MET A 232 -7.01 0.60 4.44
C MET A 232 -5.59 0.74 5.01
N ALA A 233 -4.57 0.70 4.14
CA ALA A 233 -3.18 0.87 4.56
C ALA A 233 -2.90 2.31 5.04
N LEU A 234 -3.39 3.32 4.33
CA LEU A 234 -3.19 4.74 4.71
C LEU A 234 -3.90 5.12 6.01
N ASP A 235 -5.07 4.53 6.28
CA ASP A 235 -5.80 4.75 7.52
C ASP A 235 -5.11 4.10 8.72
N ASN A 236 -4.51 2.91 8.52
CA ASN A 236 -3.92 2.13 9.61
C ASN A 236 -2.44 2.42 9.88
N PHE A 237 -1.67 2.84 8.87
CA PHE A 237 -0.21 2.97 8.98
C PHE A 237 0.30 4.39 8.67
N ASN A 238 1.51 4.70 9.14
CA ASN A 238 2.18 5.97 8.86
C ASN A 238 2.46 6.12 7.36
N THR A 239 2.19 7.29 6.77
CA THR A 239 2.33 7.48 5.32
C THR A 239 3.77 7.58 4.88
N ALA A 240 4.65 8.08 5.76
CA ALA A 240 6.08 8.08 5.53
C ALA A 240 6.59 6.66 5.20
N VAL A 241 5.97 5.63 5.77
CA VAL A 241 6.29 4.22 5.50
C VAL A 241 5.46 3.66 4.34
N VAL A 242 4.14 3.88 4.33
CA VAL A 242 3.24 3.32 3.30
C VAL A 242 3.69 3.68 1.88
N SER A 243 4.00 4.96 1.62
CA SER A 243 4.32 5.42 0.27
C SER A 243 5.55 4.70 -0.35
N PRO A 244 6.71 4.63 0.31
CA PRO A 244 7.87 3.92 -0.22
C PRO A 244 7.70 2.40 -0.31
N ILE A 245 7.04 1.74 0.66
CA ILE A 245 6.78 0.29 0.58
C ILE A 245 5.86 -0.01 -0.60
N TYR A 246 4.80 0.78 -0.75
CA TYR A 246 3.88 0.66 -1.87
C TYR A 246 4.60 0.82 -3.20
N TYR A 247 5.40 1.88 -3.33
CA TYR A 247 6.17 2.14 -4.54
C TYR A 247 7.10 0.95 -4.88
N ALA A 248 7.81 0.41 -3.89
CA ALA A 248 8.72 -0.73 -4.06
C ALA A 248 8.02 -1.97 -4.60
N LEU A 249 6.98 -2.43 -3.87
CA LEU A 249 6.27 -3.65 -4.19
C LEU A 249 5.47 -3.52 -5.48
N PHE A 250 4.82 -2.37 -5.69
CA PHE A 250 4.08 -2.08 -6.91
C PHE A 250 5.01 -2.11 -8.13
N THR A 251 6.16 -1.46 -8.05
CA THR A 251 7.16 -1.45 -9.12
C THR A 251 7.68 -2.87 -9.40
N ALA A 252 8.05 -3.63 -8.36
CA ALA A 252 8.53 -5.00 -8.51
C ALA A 252 7.52 -5.92 -9.21
N PHE A 253 6.26 -5.92 -8.76
CA PHE A 253 5.22 -6.74 -9.37
C PHE A 253 4.87 -6.29 -10.79
N THR A 254 4.93 -4.98 -11.07
CA THR A 254 4.64 -4.42 -12.40
C THR A 254 5.72 -4.80 -13.42
N ILE A 255 6.98 -4.75 -13.02
CA ILE A 255 8.11 -5.22 -13.83
C ILE A 255 7.98 -6.71 -14.08
N LEU A 256 7.71 -7.50 -13.04
CA LEU A 256 7.52 -8.95 -13.18
C LEU A 256 6.38 -9.28 -14.15
N ALA A 257 5.23 -8.62 -14.02
CA ALA A 257 4.10 -8.77 -14.94
C ALA A 257 4.49 -8.41 -16.38
N SER A 258 5.19 -7.28 -16.56
CA SER A 258 5.63 -6.79 -17.87
C SER A 258 6.62 -7.76 -18.52
N ALA A 259 7.61 -8.24 -17.78
CA ALA A 259 8.62 -9.18 -18.25
C ALA A 259 7.99 -10.50 -18.71
N ILE A 260 7.02 -11.01 -17.95
CA ILE A 260 6.26 -12.23 -18.31
C ILE A 260 5.40 -12.00 -19.55
N MET A 261 4.69 -10.88 -19.64
CA MET A 261 3.77 -10.61 -20.77
C MET A 261 4.52 -10.37 -22.08
N PHE A 262 5.59 -9.57 -22.08
CA PHE A 262 6.31 -9.16 -23.29
C PHE A 262 7.46 -10.10 -23.69
N LYS A 263 7.72 -11.13 -22.86
CA LYS A 263 8.79 -12.12 -23.07
C LYS A 263 10.17 -11.49 -23.30
N ASP A 264 10.47 -10.39 -22.61
CA ASP A 264 11.73 -9.66 -22.81
C ASP A 264 12.96 -10.33 -22.17
N TYR A 265 12.80 -11.51 -21.56
CA TYR A 265 13.88 -12.30 -20.97
C TYR A 265 14.98 -12.71 -21.96
N SER A 266 14.66 -12.88 -23.25
CA SER A 266 15.64 -13.38 -24.23
C SER A 266 16.57 -12.30 -24.80
N GLY A 267 16.26 -11.02 -24.60
CA GLY A 267 17.05 -9.88 -25.11
C GLY A 267 17.79 -9.08 -24.05
N GLN A 268 17.43 -9.23 -22.76
CA GLN A 268 18.08 -8.53 -21.67
C GLN A 268 19.45 -9.13 -21.33
N SER A 269 20.45 -8.26 -21.17
CA SER A 269 21.74 -8.66 -20.62
C SER A 269 21.58 -9.09 -19.15
N ILE A 270 22.32 -10.12 -18.74
CA ILE A 270 22.37 -10.58 -17.34
C ILE A 270 22.74 -9.41 -16.41
N SER A 271 23.58 -8.49 -16.86
CA SER A 271 23.94 -7.28 -16.11
C SER A 271 22.75 -6.37 -15.79
N SER A 272 21.79 -6.24 -16.72
CA SER A 272 20.60 -5.41 -16.53
C SER A 272 19.67 -6.05 -15.51
N ILE A 273 19.45 -7.36 -15.61
CA ILE A 273 18.66 -8.15 -14.66
C ILE A 273 19.25 -8.07 -13.24
N VAL A 274 20.57 -8.22 -13.11
CA VAL A 274 21.26 -8.12 -11.81
C VAL A 274 21.17 -6.71 -11.24
N SER A 275 21.30 -5.69 -12.10
CA SER A 275 21.17 -4.28 -11.67
C SER A 275 19.75 -3.95 -11.23
N GLU A 276 18.73 -4.47 -11.91
CA GLU A 276 17.32 -4.35 -11.55
C GLU A 276 17.03 -5.03 -10.20
N LEU A 277 17.52 -6.26 -9.99
CA LEU A 277 17.48 -6.95 -8.70
C LEU A 277 18.18 -6.17 -7.58
N CYS A 278 19.36 -5.61 -7.86
CA CYS A 278 20.09 -4.77 -6.92
C CYS A 278 19.30 -3.50 -6.58
N GLY A 279 18.67 -2.88 -7.57
CA GLY A 279 17.78 -1.74 -7.38
C GLY A 279 16.61 -2.10 -6.47
N LEU A 280 15.92 -3.22 -6.73
CA LEU A 280 14.83 -3.72 -5.87
C LEU A 280 15.29 -3.98 -4.42
N ILE A 281 16.45 -4.63 -4.23
CA ILE A 281 17.03 -4.85 -2.90
C ILE A 281 17.34 -3.52 -2.20
N THR A 282 17.81 -2.51 -2.95
CA THR A 282 18.08 -1.17 -2.40
C THR A 282 16.78 -0.50 -1.94
N ILE A 283 15.69 -0.60 -2.71
CA ILE A 283 14.38 -0.07 -2.29
C ILE A 283 13.86 -0.82 -1.05
N LEU A 284 14.00 -2.15 -1.01
CA LEU A 284 13.62 -2.97 0.15
C LEU A 284 14.45 -2.61 1.39
N SER A 285 15.74 -2.31 1.22
CA SER A 285 16.62 -1.86 2.31
C SER A 285 16.22 -0.47 2.81
N GLY A 286 15.89 0.47 1.91
CA GLY A 286 15.33 1.76 2.30
C GLY A 286 14.02 1.63 3.08
N THR A 287 13.18 0.69 2.64
CA THR A 287 11.92 0.32 3.30
C THR A 287 12.12 -0.24 4.71
N THR A 288 13.06 -1.16 4.91
CA THR A 288 13.31 -1.75 6.24
C THR A 288 13.89 -0.73 7.22
N ILE A 289 14.66 0.23 6.73
CA ILE A 289 15.12 1.38 7.53
C ILE A 289 13.92 2.23 7.96
N LEU A 290 13.02 2.58 7.04
CA LEU A 290 11.79 3.33 7.35
C LEU A 290 10.84 2.60 8.31
N HIS A 291 10.83 1.27 8.28
CA HIS A 291 10.04 0.49 9.20
C HIS A 291 10.68 0.43 10.60
N SER A 292 12.01 0.35 10.66
CA SER A 292 12.78 0.23 11.92
C SER A 292 12.86 1.53 12.71
N THR A 293 12.66 2.68 12.07
CA THR A 293 12.61 4.01 12.70
C THR A 293 11.31 4.30 13.41
N LYS A 294 10.36 3.35 13.39
CA LYS A 294 9.17 3.40 14.21
C LYS A 294 9.58 3.46 15.68
N GLU A 295 9.52 4.65 16.28
CA GLU A 295 9.33 4.76 17.73
C GLU A 295 8.02 4.00 18.03
N PRO A 296 8.04 2.94 18.86
CA PRO A 296 6.80 2.48 19.44
C PRO A 296 6.20 3.69 20.14
N ASP A 297 4.94 4.03 19.82
CA ASP A 297 4.23 5.07 20.53
C ASP A 297 4.52 4.88 22.02
N HIS A 298 5.20 5.86 22.64
CA HIS A 298 5.32 5.87 24.09
C HIS A 298 3.88 5.73 24.59
N PRO A 299 3.56 4.72 25.43
CA PRO A 299 2.25 4.66 26.01
C PRO A 299 2.02 6.01 26.67
N ILE A 300 1.08 6.77 26.13
CA ILE A 300 0.61 8.01 26.73
C ILE A 300 0.07 7.57 28.08
N LEU A 301 0.90 7.75 29.11
CA LEU A 301 0.59 7.71 30.53
C LEU A 301 -0.66 6.85 30.84
N THR A 302 -0.53 5.52 30.78
CA THR A 302 -1.58 4.57 31.20
C THR A 302 -1.79 4.59 32.73
N ASP A 303 -1.51 5.71 33.39
CA ASP A 303 -1.66 5.89 34.83
C ASP A 303 -2.92 6.68 35.23
N LEU A 304 -3.85 6.95 34.30
CA LEU A 304 -5.12 7.61 34.65
C LEU A 304 -6.41 6.92 34.21
N TYR A 305 -6.34 5.79 33.50
CA TYR A 305 -7.54 4.98 33.19
C TYR A 305 -7.17 3.49 33.16
N THR A 306 -6.82 2.93 34.30
CA THR A 306 -7.06 1.50 34.50
C THR A 306 -8.56 1.33 34.79
N PRO A 307 -9.34 0.60 33.96
CA PRO A 307 -10.64 0.16 34.43
C PRO A 307 -10.37 -0.76 35.63
N LEU A 308 -10.89 -0.40 36.80
CA LEU A 308 -10.87 -1.23 38.00
C LEU A 308 -11.58 -2.55 37.68
N SER A 309 -10.83 -3.53 37.17
CA SER A 309 -11.21 -4.93 37.27
C SER A 309 -11.35 -5.22 38.76
N PRO A 310 -12.49 -5.72 39.26
CA PRO A 310 -12.60 -6.08 40.67
C PRO A 310 -11.55 -7.17 40.94
N LYS A 311 -10.50 -6.81 41.69
CA LYS A 311 -9.51 -7.77 42.19
C LYS A 311 -10.21 -8.65 43.21
N MET A 312 -10.59 -9.86 42.80
CA MET A 312 -11.06 -10.90 43.70
C MET A 312 -9.85 -11.39 44.52
N SER A 313 -9.61 -10.80 45.69
CA SER A 313 -8.58 -11.28 46.62
C SER A 313 -9.20 -12.30 47.57
N TRP A 314 -8.78 -13.57 47.45
CA TRP A 314 -9.17 -14.62 48.39
C TRP A 314 -8.31 -14.52 49.64
N TYR A 315 -8.93 -14.20 50.78
CA TYR A 315 -8.31 -14.33 52.09
C TYR A 315 -8.79 -15.64 52.72
N ILE A 316 -7.90 -16.63 52.85
CA ILE A 316 -8.16 -17.82 53.66
C ILE A 316 -7.73 -17.47 55.08
N GLN A 317 -8.69 -17.19 55.95
CA GLN A 317 -8.44 -16.96 57.37
C GLN A 317 -8.23 -18.31 58.07
N GLY A 318 -7.00 -18.82 58.08
CA GLY A 318 -6.59 -19.93 58.93
C GLY A 318 -6.36 -19.42 60.35
N ASN A 319 -7.32 -19.62 61.25
CA ASN A 319 -7.13 -19.38 62.68
C ASN A 319 -6.42 -20.62 63.26
N GLY A 320 -5.12 -20.51 63.56
CA GLY A 320 -4.34 -21.60 64.14
C GLY A 320 -4.69 -21.83 65.62
N GLU A 321 -4.74 -23.08 66.07
CA GLU A 321 -3.65 -23.79 66.76
C GLU A 321 -4.00 -25.31 66.92
N PRO A 322 -3.29 -26.19 67.68
CA PRO A 322 -2.40 -27.17 67.04
C PRO A 322 -2.62 -28.65 67.51
N TRP A 323 -2.20 -29.62 66.70
CA TRP A 323 -2.01 -31.08 66.99
C TRP A 323 -3.19 -31.95 67.52
N LYS A 324 -3.66 -32.92 66.70
CA LYS A 324 -3.58 -34.39 66.95
C LYS A 324 -4.32 -35.21 65.87
N GLN A 325 -3.71 -36.31 65.44
CA GLN A 325 -4.29 -37.37 64.60
C GLN A 325 -5.53 -38.02 65.23
N LYS A 326 -6.61 -38.21 64.46
CA LYS A 326 -7.32 -39.50 64.29
C LYS A 326 -8.33 -39.44 63.12
N GLU A 327 -8.60 -40.62 62.56
CA GLU A 327 -9.41 -40.96 61.38
C GLU A 327 -10.91 -40.58 61.44
N GLU A 328 -11.53 -40.67 60.25
CA GLU A 328 -12.95 -40.83 59.90
C GLU A 328 -13.85 -39.58 59.66
N ASP A 329 -14.40 -39.57 58.42
CA ASP A 329 -15.68 -39.07 57.94
C ASP A 329 -16.30 -37.80 58.55
N ALA A 330 -16.28 -36.70 57.80
CA ALA A 330 -17.45 -35.87 57.47
C ALA A 330 -17.07 -34.57 56.73
N SER A 331 -17.90 -34.20 55.76
CA SER A 331 -17.89 -32.98 54.94
C SER A 331 -17.64 -31.66 55.70
N PRO A 332 -16.92 -30.66 55.13
CA PRO A 332 -16.76 -29.37 55.78
C PRO A 332 -17.94 -28.42 55.50
N PRO A 333 -18.38 -27.58 56.45
CA PRO A 333 -19.29 -26.48 56.20
C PRO A 333 -18.48 -25.20 55.91
N PHE A 334 -18.36 -24.80 54.64
CA PHE A 334 -17.78 -23.49 54.31
C PHE A 334 -18.90 -22.45 54.16
N ASN A 335 -19.04 -21.57 55.17
CA ASN A 335 -19.83 -20.34 55.04
C ASN A 335 -19.04 -19.33 54.20
N LEU A 336 -19.55 -19.02 53.01
CA LEU A 336 -18.98 -18.03 52.09
C LEU A 336 -19.64 -16.66 52.37
N ILE A 337 -18.91 -15.72 52.95
CA ILE A 337 -19.37 -14.33 53.10
C ILE A 337 -18.75 -13.50 51.98
N THR A 338 -19.59 -12.95 51.09
CA THR A 338 -19.16 -12.02 50.04
C THR A 338 -19.34 -10.58 50.54
N VAL A 339 -18.24 -9.84 50.70
CA VAL A 339 -18.29 -8.39 51.02
C VAL A 339 -18.00 -7.62 49.74
N ILE A 340 -19.03 -6.94 49.20
CA ILE A 340 -18.87 -6.00 48.08
C ILE A 340 -18.52 -4.64 48.68
N ARG A 341 -17.28 -4.18 48.45
CA ARG A 341 -16.88 -2.82 48.82
C ARG A 341 -17.16 -1.89 47.65
N GLN A 342 -18.14 -1.02 47.81
CA GLN A 342 -18.54 -0.04 46.80
C GLN A 342 -17.91 1.31 47.18
N ASP A 343 -16.73 1.60 46.63
CA ASP A 343 -16.07 2.88 46.89
C ASP A 343 -16.67 3.97 45.96
N HIS A 344 -17.36 4.93 46.60
CA HIS A 344 -17.96 6.10 45.97
C HIS A 344 -16.90 7.10 45.44
N PHE A 345 -17.14 7.63 44.24
CA PHE A 345 -16.46 8.81 43.69
C PHE A 345 -16.69 10.05 44.56
N LYS A 346 -15.63 10.85 44.76
CA LYS A 346 -15.72 12.26 45.12
C LYS A 346 -14.75 13.06 44.26
#